data_AF-A0A956QBS1-F1
#
_entry.id   AF-A0A956QBS1-F1
#
_cell.length_a   1.000
_cell.length_b   1.000
_cell.length_c   1.000
_cell.angle_alpha   90.00
_cell.angle_beta   90.00
_cell.angle_gamma   90.00
#
_symmetry.space_group_name_H-M   'P 1'
#
loop_
_entity.id
_entity.type
_entity.pdbx_description
1 polymer ?
#
loop_
_entity_poly.entity_id
_entity_poly.type
_entity_poly.pdbx_seq_one_letter_code
_entity_poly.pdbx_strand_id
1 'polypeptide(L)'
;MQPDHFPENYRERIVYWIACMATCMVLPFTIFNFMQQRWLLAATSLSILVILACNALWLHWGRKPPISIGWLAPMVSVFLAMAFFKQGVIAAFWSYPAITMFYFVLPQHQAKRVNLMILAVVAPAAAMTLPGSLVARLVATLVATSLCSGIFVHLISIQQASLREQAMVDPLTKVLNRVQLDLLLCKARAHFRRSRTSFCLVAIDVDHFKSINDDWGHAVGDDVLR
;
A
#
# COMPACT_ATOMS: atom_id res chain seq x y z
N MET A 1 26.76 12.08 -8.69
CA MET A 1 26.03 11.24 -7.71
C MET A 1 24.56 11.60 -7.80
N GLN A 2 23.73 10.66 -8.26
CA GLN A 2 22.28 10.83 -8.40
C GLN A 2 21.64 10.98 -7.01
N PRO A 3 20.63 11.83 -6.84
CA PRO A 3 19.94 11.95 -5.56
C PRO A 3 19.08 10.71 -5.35
N ASP A 4 19.28 10.02 -4.24
CA ASP A 4 18.45 8.90 -3.80
C ASP A 4 16.97 9.33 -3.71
N HIS A 5 16.22 9.04 -4.78
CA HIS A 5 14.77 9.01 -4.77
C HIS A 5 14.31 7.78 -4.00
N PHE A 6 14.05 7.92 -2.70
CA PHE A 6 13.08 7.05 -2.03
C PHE A 6 11.74 7.78 -1.87
N PRO A 7 10.84 7.73 -2.91
CA PRO A 7 9.40 7.70 -2.60
C PRO A 7 8.45 6.87 -3.50
N GLU A 8 8.84 6.26 -4.63
CA GLU A 8 7.92 5.41 -5.47
C GLU A 8 8.20 3.89 -5.34
N ASN A 9 9.45 3.48 -5.15
CA ASN A 9 9.89 2.06 -5.18
C ASN A 9 9.27 1.17 -4.09
N TYR A 10 8.89 1.71 -2.92
CA TYR A 10 8.40 0.86 -1.81
C TYR A 10 6.99 0.31 -2.05
N ARG A 11 6.09 1.14 -2.60
CA ARG A 11 4.73 0.69 -2.96
C ARG A 11 4.78 -0.30 -4.11
N GLU A 12 5.59 -0.02 -5.12
CA GLU A 12 5.82 -0.92 -6.25
C GLU A 12 6.39 -2.27 -5.81
N ARG A 13 7.32 -2.27 -4.84
CA ARG A 13 7.87 -3.49 -4.25
C ARG A 13 6.85 -4.28 -3.43
N ILE A 14 5.99 -3.60 -2.65
CA ILE A 14 4.87 -4.26 -1.94
C ILE A 14 3.94 -4.91 -2.95
N VAL A 15 3.53 -4.16 -3.98
CA VAL A 15 2.63 -4.65 -5.02
C VAL A 15 3.21 -5.84 -5.75
N TYR A 16 4.51 -5.82 -6.07
CA TYR A 16 5.22 -6.93 -6.68
C TYR A 16 5.14 -8.20 -5.83
N TRP A 17 5.54 -8.13 -4.55
CA TRP A 17 5.52 -9.30 -3.66
C TRP A 17 4.11 -9.83 -3.43
N ILE A 18 3.14 -8.94 -3.27
CA ILE A 18 1.72 -9.31 -3.13
C ILE A 18 1.22 -10.01 -4.40
N ALA A 19 1.55 -9.49 -5.59
CA ALA A 19 1.15 -10.11 -6.86
C ALA A 19 1.81 -11.47 -7.07
N CYS A 20 3.09 -11.63 -6.74
CA CYS A 20 3.78 -12.93 -6.76
C CYS A 20 3.14 -13.93 -5.79
N MET A 21 2.91 -13.53 -4.54
CA MET A 21 2.28 -14.40 -3.53
C MET A 21 0.87 -14.81 -3.95
N ALA A 22 0.05 -13.88 -4.42
CA ALA A 22 -1.29 -14.16 -4.90
C ALA A 22 -1.28 -15.08 -6.14
N THR A 23 -0.35 -14.88 -7.07
CA THR A 23 -0.18 -15.76 -8.24
C THR A 23 0.15 -17.19 -7.81
N CYS A 24 1.15 -17.36 -6.93
CA CYS A 24 1.53 -18.67 -6.40
C CYS A 24 0.41 -19.34 -5.61
N MET A 25 -0.35 -18.57 -4.83
CA MET A 25 -1.44 -19.10 -4.01
C MET A 25 -2.67 -19.49 -4.85
N VAL A 26 -3.02 -18.71 -5.88
CA VAL A 26 -4.24 -18.91 -6.68
C VAL A 26 -4.03 -19.98 -7.77
N LEU A 27 -2.81 -20.14 -8.29
CA LEU A 27 -2.52 -21.07 -9.39
C LEU A 27 -3.02 -22.52 -9.15
N PRO A 28 -2.75 -23.17 -8.00
CA PRO A 28 -3.24 -24.53 -7.76
C PRO A 28 -4.76 -24.63 -7.78
N PHE A 29 -5.47 -23.59 -7.32
CA PHE A 29 -6.93 -23.57 -7.32
C PHE A 29 -7.50 -23.33 -8.71
N THR A 30 -6.84 -22.53 -9.55
CA THR A 30 -7.21 -22.40 -10.96
C THR A 30 -7.07 -23.75 -11.67
N ILE A 31 -5.97 -24.48 -11.47
CA ILE A 31 -5.77 -25.83 -12.00
C ILE A 31 -6.85 -26.79 -11.47
N PHE A 32 -7.11 -26.78 -10.17
CA PHE A 32 -8.14 -27.61 -9.57
C PHE A 32 -9.54 -27.33 -10.15
N ASN A 33 -9.88 -26.06 -10.41
CA ASN A 33 -11.15 -25.71 -11.07
C ASN A 33 -11.24 -26.23 -12.51
N PHE A 34 -10.12 -26.26 -13.26
CA PHE A 34 -10.06 -26.90 -14.57
C PHE A 34 -10.29 -28.41 -14.48
N MET A 35 -9.63 -29.09 -13.53
CA MET A 35 -9.79 -30.53 -13.31
C MET A 35 -11.23 -30.90 -12.96
N GLN A 36 -11.92 -30.04 -12.20
CA GLN A 36 -13.32 -30.23 -11.82
C GLN A 36 -14.32 -29.76 -12.90
N GLN A 37 -13.86 -29.49 -14.12
CA GLN A 37 -14.68 -29.04 -15.26
C GLN A 37 -15.48 -27.74 -14.99
N ARG A 38 -15.01 -26.90 -14.06
CA ARG A 38 -15.63 -25.60 -13.71
C ARG A 38 -15.07 -24.51 -14.62
N TRP A 39 -15.27 -24.66 -15.93
CA TRP A 39 -14.63 -23.84 -16.97
C TRP A 39 -14.73 -22.33 -16.76
N LEU A 40 -15.92 -21.81 -16.42
CA LEU A 40 -16.13 -20.37 -16.25
C LEU A 40 -15.39 -19.80 -15.02
N LEU A 41 -15.35 -20.56 -13.93
CA LEU A 41 -14.63 -20.17 -12.71
C LEU A 41 -13.11 -20.29 -12.89
N ALA A 42 -12.68 -21.31 -13.62
CA ALA A 42 -11.28 -21.49 -14.01
C ALA A 42 -10.81 -20.35 -14.94
N ALA A 43 -11.62 -19.97 -15.94
CA ALA A 43 -11.31 -18.87 -16.85
C ALA A 43 -11.20 -17.52 -16.14
N THR A 44 -12.13 -17.19 -15.23
CA THR A 44 -12.08 -15.93 -14.47
C THR A 44 -10.88 -15.87 -13.53
N SER A 45 -10.58 -16.95 -12.80
CA SER A 45 -9.39 -17.00 -11.95
C SER A 45 -8.09 -16.97 -12.75
N LEU A 46 -8.03 -17.62 -13.92
CA LEU A 46 -6.88 -17.56 -14.83
C LEU A 46 -6.66 -16.14 -15.35
N SER A 47 -7.71 -15.42 -15.75
CA SER A 47 -7.59 -14.02 -16.21
C SER A 47 -7.04 -13.10 -15.12
N ILE A 48 -7.49 -13.26 -13.86
CA ILE A 48 -6.95 -12.52 -12.72
C ILE A 48 -5.46 -12.86 -12.53
N LEU A 49 -5.11 -14.15 -12.61
CA LEU A 49 -3.75 -14.64 -12.45
C LEU A 49 -2.81 -14.09 -13.53
N VAL A 50 -3.23 -14.09 -14.80
CA VAL A 50 -2.47 -13.52 -15.92
C VAL A 50 -2.21 -12.04 -15.70
N ILE A 51 -3.21 -11.26 -15.25
CA ILE A 51 -3.03 -9.83 -14.98
C ILE A 51 -2.05 -9.61 -13.83
N LEU A 52 -2.16 -10.39 -12.74
CA LEU A 52 -1.24 -10.29 -11.60
C LEU A 52 0.20 -10.65 -12.00
N ALA A 53 0.38 -11.73 -12.78
CA ALA A 53 1.69 -12.16 -13.27
C ALA A 53 2.29 -11.12 -14.23
N CYS A 54 1.51 -10.58 -15.17
CA CYS A 54 1.94 -9.50 -16.06
C CYS A 54 2.34 -8.25 -15.25
N ASN A 55 1.53 -7.82 -14.28
CA ASN A 55 1.88 -6.69 -13.42
C ASN A 55 3.18 -6.93 -12.65
N ALA A 56 3.40 -8.13 -12.12
CA ALA A 56 4.63 -8.50 -11.43
C ALA A 56 5.85 -8.49 -12.37
N LEU A 57 5.73 -9.04 -13.59
CA LEU A 57 6.80 -9.04 -14.58
C LEU A 57 7.19 -7.63 -15.03
N TRP A 58 6.22 -6.75 -15.25
CA TRP A 58 6.49 -5.35 -15.58
C TRP A 58 7.24 -4.63 -14.46
N LEU A 59 6.80 -4.83 -13.22
CA LEU A 59 7.46 -4.28 -12.04
C LEU A 59 8.88 -4.84 -11.87
N HIS A 60 9.09 -6.13 -12.17
CA HIS A 60 10.42 -6.74 -12.15
C HIS A 60 11.39 -6.08 -13.15
N TRP A 61 10.89 -5.64 -14.30
CA TRP A 61 11.66 -4.89 -15.30
C TRP A 61 11.75 -3.39 -15.02
N GLY A 62 11.35 -2.93 -13.82
CA GLY A 62 11.40 -1.52 -13.43
C GLY A 62 10.42 -0.64 -14.20
N ARG A 63 9.35 -1.22 -14.76
CA ARG A 63 8.29 -0.50 -15.48
C ARG A 63 7.05 -0.37 -14.63
N LYS A 64 6.29 0.71 -14.84
CA LYS A 64 4.97 0.88 -14.20
C LYS A 64 4.02 -0.23 -14.67
N PRO A 65 3.19 -0.78 -13.77
CA PRO A 65 2.29 -1.88 -14.12
C PRO A 65 1.27 -1.41 -15.16
N PRO A 66 0.99 -2.22 -16.20
CA PRO A 66 0.10 -1.83 -17.29
C PRO A 66 -1.35 -1.63 -16.82
N ILE A 67 -1.77 -2.38 -15.79
CA ILE A 67 -3.15 -2.34 -15.27
C ILE A 67 -3.12 -1.97 -13.79
N SER A 68 -3.81 -0.88 -13.42
CA SER A 68 -4.00 -0.54 -12.00
C SER A 68 -4.83 -1.61 -11.30
N ILE A 69 -4.38 -2.04 -10.12
CA ILE A 69 -5.01 -3.14 -9.35
C ILE A 69 -6.46 -2.84 -8.98
N GLY A 70 -6.87 -1.58 -8.91
CA GLY A 70 -8.28 -1.22 -8.70
C GLY A 70 -9.20 -1.76 -9.80
N TRP A 71 -8.71 -1.89 -11.03
CA TRP A 71 -9.49 -2.45 -12.15
C TRP A 71 -9.70 -3.97 -12.05
N LEU A 72 -9.00 -4.65 -11.14
CA LEU A 72 -9.28 -6.07 -10.85
C LEU A 72 -10.52 -6.25 -9.97
N ALA A 73 -10.99 -5.21 -9.27
CA ALA A 73 -12.10 -5.32 -8.32
C ALA A 73 -13.39 -5.88 -8.95
N PRO A 74 -13.85 -5.44 -10.14
CA PRO A 74 -15.01 -6.05 -10.81
C PRO A 74 -14.79 -7.52 -11.14
N MET A 75 -13.61 -7.89 -11.65
CA MET A 75 -13.29 -9.28 -12.00
C MET A 75 -13.28 -10.18 -10.75
N VAL A 76 -12.69 -9.70 -9.65
CA VAL A 76 -12.71 -10.39 -8.35
C VAL A 76 -14.12 -10.52 -7.82
N SER A 77 -14.95 -9.48 -7.94
CA SER A 77 -16.35 -9.52 -7.50
C SER A 77 -17.16 -10.56 -8.28
N VAL A 78 -16.99 -10.61 -9.60
CA VAL A 78 -17.61 -11.62 -10.48
C VAL A 78 -17.11 -13.03 -10.12
N PHE A 79 -15.80 -13.21 -9.93
CA PHE A 79 -15.22 -14.48 -9.50
C PHE A 79 -15.83 -14.96 -8.18
N LEU A 80 -15.93 -14.09 -7.17
CA LEU A 80 -16.50 -14.42 -5.88
C LEU A 80 -17.98 -14.81 -5.99
N ALA A 81 -18.78 -14.04 -6.74
CA ALA A 81 -20.19 -14.37 -6.97
C ALA A 81 -20.34 -15.74 -7.64
N MET A 82 -19.58 -16.00 -8.72
CA MET A 82 -19.57 -17.29 -9.40
C MET A 82 -19.12 -18.43 -8.48
N ALA A 83 -18.13 -18.18 -7.61
CA ALA A 83 -17.67 -19.15 -6.63
C ALA A 83 -18.80 -19.55 -5.68
N PHE A 84 -19.63 -18.62 -5.19
CA PHE A 84 -20.79 -18.96 -4.35
C PHE A 84 -21.76 -19.90 -5.07
N PHE A 85 -22.11 -19.61 -6.33
CA PHE A 85 -23.00 -20.47 -7.12
C PHE A 85 -22.43 -21.86 -7.42
N LYS A 86 -21.10 -22.03 -7.45
CA LYS A 86 -20.45 -23.31 -7.80
C LYS A 86 -19.87 -24.08 -6.62
N GLN A 87 -19.60 -23.42 -5.50
CA GLN A 87 -18.89 -23.98 -4.35
C GLN A 87 -19.61 -23.76 -3.01
N GLY A 88 -20.69 -22.98 -2.99
CA GLY A 88 -21.45 -22.68 -1.77
C GLY A 88 -20.58 -22.03 -0.70
N VAL A 89 -20.59 -22.58 0.51
CA VAL A 89 -19.89 -22.01 1.68
C VAL A 89 -18.38 -21.93 1.46
N ILE A 90 -17.79 -22.83 0.68
CA ILE A 90 -16.34 -22.84 0.42
C ILE A 90 -15.89 -21.54 -0.27
N ALA A 91 -16.78 -20.90 -1.04
CA ALA A 91 -16.49 -19.62 -1.67
C ALA A 91 -16.21 -18.49 -0.68
N ALA A 92 -16.77 -18.55 0.53
CA ALA A 92 -16.60 -17.53 1.56
C ALA A 92 -15.14 -17.34 1.97
N PHE A 93 -14.32 -18.40 1.94
CA PHE A 93 -12.91 -18.33 2.29
C PHE A 93 -12.11 -17.42 1.36
N TRP A 94 -12.55 -17.23 0.11
CA TRP A 94 -11.91 -16.31 -0.85
C TRP A 94 -12.28 -14.85 -0.62
N SER A 95 -13.40 -14.58 0.04
CA SER A 95 -13.86 -13.21 0.30
C SER A 95 -12.96 -12.48 1.31
N TYR A 96 -12.39 -13.19 2.29
CA TYR A 96 -11.55 -12.56 3.32
C TYR A 96 -10.22 -12.03 2.75
N PRO A 97 -9.38 -12.82 2.05
CA PRO A 97 -8.16 -12.30 1.45
C PRO A 97 -8.42 -11.21 0.41
N ALA A 98 -9.52 -11.31 -0.36
CA ALA A 98 -9.87 -10.30 -1.35
C ALA A 98 -10.09 -8.92 -0.70
N ILE A 99 -10.90 -8.84 0.38
CA ILE A 99 -11.18 -7.59 1.08
C ILE A 99 -9.94 -7.00 1.74
N THR A 100 -9.10 -7.83 2.38
CA THR A 100 -7.89 -7.36 3.06
C THR A 100 -6.83 -6.88 2.08
N MET A 101 -6.61 -7.60 0.97
CA MET A 101 -5.59 -7.29 -0.02
C MET A 101 -5.80 -5.92 -0.70
N PHE A 102 -7.04 -5.50 -0.93
CA PHE A 102 -7.31 -4.17 -1.49
C PHE A 102 -6.92 -3.04 -0.53
N TYR A 103 -6.97 -3.23 0.79
CA TYR A 103 -6.48 -2.22 1.75
C TYR A 103 -4.96 -2.08 1.76
N PHE A 104 -4.22 -3.15 1.48
CA PHE A 104 -2.76 -3.11 1.42
C PHE A 104 -2.23 -2.49 0.12
N VAL A 105 -3.01 -2.60 -0.96
CA VAL A 105 -2.58 -2.16 -2.29
C VAL A 105 -3.12 -0.78 -2.66
N LEU A 106 -4.38 -0.49 -2.34
CA LEU A 106 -5.04 0.73 -2.77
C LEU A 106 -5.05 1.80 -1.67
N PRO A 107 -5.11 3.10 -2.05
CA PRO A 107 -5.40 4.17 -1.09
C PRO A 107 -6.69 3.89 -0.32
N GLN A 108 -6.73 4.26 0.97
CA GLN A 108 -7.83 3.93 1.88
C GLN A 108 -9.22 4.33 1.36
N HIS A 109 -9.33 5.47 0.66
CA HIS A 109 -10.59 5.93 0.06
C HIS A 109 -11.05 5.03 -1.11
N GLN A 110 -10.13 4.50 -1.91
CA GLN A 110 -10.43 3.59 -3.02
C GLN A 110 -10.73 2.18 -2.49
N ALA A 111 -9.94 1.69 -1.53
CA ALA A 111 -10.15 0.39 -0.91
C ALA A 111 -11.53 0.26 -0.26
N LYS A 112 -12.01 1.30 0.44
CA LYS A 112 -13.37 1.34 1.01
C LYS A 112 -14.46 1.19 -0.07
N ARG A 113 -14.32 1.89 -1.20
CA ARG A 113 -15.26 1.82 -2.32
C ARG A 113 -15.27 0.42 -2.96
N VAL A 114 -14.09 -0.14 -3.20
CA VAL A 114 -13.91 -1.50 -3.73
C VAL A 114 -14.51 -2.54 -2.79
N ASN A 115 -14.26 -2.45 -1.49
CA ASN A 115 -14.79 -3.42 -0.53
C ASN A 115 -16.29 -3.31 -0.35
N LEU A 116 -16.86 -2.10 -0.44
CA LEU A 116 -18.31 -1.91 -0.47
C LEU A 116 -18.93 -2.56 -1.72
N MET A 117 -18.29 -2.41 -2.88
CA MET A 117 -18.69 -3.09 -4.13
C MET A 117 -18.65 -4.61 -3.98
N ILE A 118 -17.55 -5.16 -3.46
CA ILE A 118 -17.41 -6.61 -3.22
C ILE A 118 -18.51 -7.09 -2.29
N LEU A 119 -18.78 -6.39 -1.19
CA LEU A 119 -19.83 -6.78 -0.24
C LEU A 119 -21.23 -6.73 -0.88
N ALA A 120 -21.51 -5.71 -1.69
CA ALA A 120 -22.77 -5.57 -2.42
C ALA A 120 -22.99 -6.68 -3.46
N VAL A 121 -21.93 -7.34 -3.92
CA VAL A 121 -22.00 -8.49 -4.84
C VAL A 121 -22.03 -9.82 -4.08
N VAL A 122 -21.18 -9.97 -3.07
CA VAL A 122 -21.03 -11.21 -2.29
C VAL A 122 -22.26 -11.49 -1.43
N ALA A 123 -22.83 -10.47 -0.77
CA ALA A 123 -23.97 -10.70 0.13
C ALA A 123 -25.22 -11.24 -0.60
N PRO A 124 -25.65 -10.68 -1.75
CA PRO A 124 -26.74 -11.28 -2.53
C PRO A 124 -26.39 -12.67 -3.09
N ALA A 125 -25.18 -12.86 -3.62
CA ALA A 125 -24.76 -14.17 -4.14
C ALA A 125 -24.76 -15.26 -3.05
N ALA A 126 -24.33 -14.91 -1.84
CA ALA A 126 -24.42 -15.77 -0.66
C ALA A 126 -25.88 -16.02 -0.26
N ALA A 127 -26.74 -15.00 -0.25
CA ALA A 127 -28.16 -15.14 0.09
C ALA A 127 -28.93 -16.07 -0.85
N MET A 128 -28.53 -16.14 -2.12
CA MET A 128 -29.13 -17.05 -3.11
C MET A 128 -28.65 -18.51 -2.98
N THR A 129 -27.57 -18.76 -2.24
CA THR A 129 -26.91 -20.08 -2.20
C THR A 129 -26.82 -20.68 -0.81
N LEU A 130 -26.89 -19.87 0.25
CA LEU A 130 -26.66 -20.26 1.63
C LEU A 130 -27.87 -19.97 2.54
N PRO A 131 -28.03 -20.73 3.63
CA PRO A 131 -28.97 -20.40 4.70
C PRO A 131 -28.74 -18.99 5.26
N GLY A 132 -29.82 -18.26 5.56
CA GLY A 132 -29.74 -16.87 6.05
C GLY A 132 -28.90 -16.68 7.31
N SER A 133 -28.81 -17.68 8.19
CA SER A 133 -27.95 -17.65 9.38
C SER A 133 -26.46 -17.63 9.03
N LEU A 134 -26.05 -18.37 7.99
CA LEU A 134 -24.67 -18.36 7.49
C LEU A 134 -24.36 -17.05 6.75
N VAL A 135 -25.31 -16.52 5.99
CA VAL A 135 -25.16 -15.23 5.30
C VAL A 135 -24.96 -14.09 6.31
N ALA A 136 -25.77 -14.05 7.37
CA ALA A 136 -25.63 -13.05 8.44
C ALA A 136 -24.24 -13.11 9.10
N ARG A 137 -23.75 -14.32 9.41
CA ARG A 137 -22.40 -14.53 9.98
C ARG A 137 -21.29 -14.11 9.00
N LEU A 138 -21.43 -14.48 7.73
CA LEU A 138 -20.48 -14.12 6.69
C LEU A 138 -20.39 -12.60 6.53
N VAL A 139 -21.52 -11.92 6.36
CA VAL A 139 -21.57 -10.47 6.21
C VAL A 139 -21.01 -9.78 7.45
N ALA A 140 -21.41 -10.20 8.66
CA ALA A 140 -20.90 -9.64 9.90
C ALA A 140 -19.37 -9.76 10.02
N THR A 141 -18.82 -10.94 9.71
CA THR A 141 -17.36 -11.17 9.79
C THR A 141 -16.58 -10.48 8.67
N LEU A 142 -17.12 -10.36 7.46
CA LEU A 142 -16.50 -9.58 6.38
C LEU A 142 -16.49 -8.08 6.69
N VAL A 143 -17.58 -7.55 7.26
CA VAL A 143 -17.66 -6.15 7.72
C VAL A 143 -16.64 -5.93 8.85
N ALA A 144 -16.62 -6.79 9.86
CA ALA A 144 -15.64 -6.70 10.95
C ALA A 144 -14.20 -6.74 10.42
N THR A 145 -13.88 -7.67 9.53
CA THR A 145 -12.55 -7.78 8.89
C THR A 145 -12.19 -6.53 8.10
N SER A 146 -13.13 -5.98 7.33
CA SER A 146 -12.92 -4.74 6.55
C SER A 146 -12.66 -3.54 7.46
N LEU A 147 -13.42 -3.41 8.55
CA LEU A 147 -13.24 -2.34 9.53
C LEU A 147 -11.89 -2.45 10.25
N CYS A 148 -11.56 -3.64 10.78
CA CYS A 148 -10.29 -3.89 11.44
C CYS A 148 -9.10 -3.60 10.53
N SER A 149 -9.15 -4.08 9.28
CA SER A 149 -8.09 -3.82 8.28
C SER A 149 -7.98 -2.33 7.96
N GLY A 150 -9.11 -1.65 7.79
CA GLY A 150 -9.17 -0.22 7.52
C GLY A 150 -8.61 0.64 8.67
N ILE A 151 -8.86 0.23 9.92
CA ILE A 151 -8.29 0.86 11.13
C ILE A 151 -6.79 0.61 11.19
N PHE A 152 -6.36 -0.65 11.01
CA PHE A 152 -4.95 -1.03 11.10
C PHE A 152 -4.09 -0.28 10.08
N VAL A 153 -4.53 -0.23 8.81
CA VAL A 153 -3.82 0.54 7.76
C VAL A 153 -3.80 2.04 8.09
N HIS A 154 -4.86 2.58 8.68
CA HIS A 154 -4.90 3.98 9.10
C HIS A 154 -3.90 4.25 10.24
N LEU A 155 -3.85 3.39 11.26
CA LEU A 155 -2.90 3.50 12.36
C LEU A 155 -1.45 3.43 11.86
N ILE A 156 -1.13 2.49 10.97
CA ILE A 156 0.18 2.41 10.33
C ILE A 156 0.51 3.72 9.60
N SER A 157 -0.45 4.28 8.87
CA SER A 157 -0.21 5.52 8.12
C SER A 157 0.08 6.71 9.03
N ILE A 158 -0.59 6.80 10.19
CA ILE A 158 -0.34 7.83 11.20
C ILE A 158 1.04 7.62 11.84
N GLN A 159 1.37 6.40 12.24
CA GLN A 159 2.66 6.09 12.86
C GLN A 159 3.81 6.38 11.90
N GLN A 160 3.67 6.03 10.61
CA GLN A 160 4.64 6.39 9.58
C GLN A 160 4.78 7.90 9.40
N ALA A 161 3.69 8.66 9.49
CA ALA A 161 3.74 10.11 9.43
C ALA A 161 4.49 10.71 10.63
N SER A 162 4.21 10.23 11.84
CA SER A 162 4.87 10.67 13.07
C SER A 162 6.37 10.32 13.09
N LEU A 163 6.74 9.09 12.68
CA LEU A 163 8.14 8.70 12.55
C LEU A 163 8.88 9.56 11.52
N ARG A 164 8.23 9.89 10.40
CA ARG A 164 8.79 10.84 9.43
C ARG A 164 9.00 12.21 10.05
N GLU A 165 8.03 12.69 10.83
CA GLU A 165 8.13 13.99 11.50
C GLU A 165 9.26 14.06 12.53
N GLN A 166 9.40 13.04 13.36
CA GLN A 166 10.54 12.92 14.28
C GLN A 166 11.88 12.83 13.53
N ALA A 167 11.89 12.23 12.35
CA ALA A 167 13.06 12.16 11.48
C ALA A 167 13.29 13.42 10.62
N MET A 168 12.45 14.47 10.71
CA MET A 168 12.66 15.74 9.98
C MET A 168 13.55 16.73 10.75
N VAL A 169 13.73 16.49 12.04
CA VAL A 169 14.36 17.43 12.97
C VAL A 169 15.64 16.81 13.52
N ASP A 170 16.71 17.60 13.60
CA ASP A 170 17.93 17.20 14.28
C ASP A 170 17.67 17.09 15.80
N PRO A 171 17.93 15.93 16.43
CA PRO A 171 17.53 15.70 17.82
C PRO A 171 18.27 16.60 18.81
N LEU A 172 19.48 17.07 18.48
CA LEU A 172 20.30 17.93 19.32
C LEU A 172 19.81 19.39 19.27
N THR A 173 19.71 19.95 18.08
CA THR A 173 19.45 21.39 17.84
C THR A 173 17.98 21.74 17.65
N LYS A 174 17.11 20.73 17.46
CA LYS A 174 15.68 20.87 17.12
C LYS A 174 15.40 21.66 15.82
N VAL A 175 16.42 21.94 15.02
CA VAL A 175 16.27 22.53 13.69
C VAL A 175 15.98 21.46 12.64
N LEU A 176 15.49 21.88 11.48
CA LEU A 176 15.27 20.96 10.35
C LEU A 176 16.60 20.34 9.93
N ASN A 177 16.60 19.02 9.75
CA ASN A 177 17.80 18.33 9.33
C ASN A 177 18.10 18.55 7.83
N ARG A 178 19.25 18.04 7.39
CA ARG A 178 19.70 18.15 5.99
C ARG A 178 18.70 17.60 4.97
N VAL A 179 18.02 16.50 5.29
CA VAL A 179 17.01 15.89 4.40
C VAL A 179 15.86 16.87 4.14
N GLN A 180 15.43 17.58 5.17
CA GLN A 180 14.36 18.55 5.03
C GLN A 180 14.82 19.84 4.34
N LEU A 181 16.07 20.27 4.55
CA LEU A 181 16.68 21.37 3.79
C LEU A 181 16.64 21.08 2.28
N ASP A 182 17.04 19.88 1.85
CA ASP A 182 17.03 19.48 0.43
C ASP A 182 15.62 19.50 -0.18
N LEU A 183 14.61 19.06 0.58
CA LEU A 183 13.20 19.12 0.18
C LEU A 183 12.71 20.57 0.04
N LEU A 184 13.08 21.45 0.96
CA LEU A 184 12.72 22.88 0.91
C LEU A 184 13.38 23.59 -0.27
N LEU A 185 14.65 23.29 -0.55
CA LEU A 185 15.36 23.83 -1.71
C LEU A 185 14.72 23.37 -3.04
N CYS A 186 14.31 22.10 -3.14
CA CYS A 186 13.56 21.61 -4.30
C CYS A 186 12.23 22.37 -4.48
N LYS A 187 11.48 22.60 -3.40
CA LYS A 187 10.23 23.38 -3.42
C LYS A 187 10.48 24.84 -3.82
N ALA A 188 11.50 25.48 -3.26
CA ALA A 188 11.86 26.86 -3.58
C ALA A 188 12.24 27.00 -5.06
N ARG A 189 13.03 26.06 -5.60
CA ARG A 189 13.38 26.01 -7.03
C ARG A 189 12.15 25.82 -7.93
N ALA A 190 11.23 24.93 -7.56
CA ALA A 190 9.98 24.73 -8.30
C ALA A 190 9.09 25.98 -8.26
N HIS A 191 9.03 26.66 -7.11
CA HIS A 191 8.31 27.91 -6.95
C HIS A 191 8.90 29.02 -7.83
N PHE A 192 10.22 29.23 -7.77
CA PHE A 192 10.94 30.16 -8.66
C PHE A 192 10.64 29.88 -10.14
N ARG A 193 10.63 28.62 -10.57
CA ARG A 193 10.29 28.27 -11.96
C ARG A 193 8.88 28.70 -12.37
N ARG A 194 7.92 28.69 -11.44
CA ARG A 194 6.50 29.00 -11.71
C ARG A 194 6.19 30.49 -11.57
N SER A 195 6.67 31.14 -10.52
CA SER A 195 6.32 32.53 -10.16
C SER A 195 7.44 33.54 -10.42
N ARG A 196 8.64 33.08 -10.79
CA ARG A 196 9.86 33.90 -10.91
C ARG A 196 10.25 34.66 -9.64
N THR A 197 9.72 34.25 -8.49
CA THR A 197 10.08 34.82 -7.18
C THR A 197 11.43 34.28 -6.72
N SER A 198 12.43 35.16 -6.63
CA SER A 198 13.79 34.82 -6.17
C SER A 198 13.81 34.35 -4.71
N PHE A 199 14.79 33.52 -4.37
CA PHE A 199 15.06 33.07 -3.00
C PHE A 199 16.56 33.13 -2.70
N CYS A 200 16.92 33.18 -1.42
CA CYS A 200 18.31 33.17 -0.95
C CYS A 200 18.53 31.97 -0.02
N LEU A 201 19.76 31.43 -0.02
CA LEU A 201 20.21 30.42 0.93
C LEU A 201 21.40 31.00 1.71
N VAL A 202 21.30 30.96 3.04
CA VAL A 202 22.38 31.35 3.95
C VAL A 202 22.92 30.09 4.61
N ALA A 203 24.23 29.90 4.56
CA ALA A 203 24.94 28.85 5.27
C ALA A 203 25.77 29.51 6.38
N ILE A 204 25.64 29.01 7.61
CA ILE A 204 26.33 29.50 8.80
C ILE A 204 27.10 28.32 9.39
N ASP A 205 28.32 28.56 9.83
CA ASP A 205 29.19 27.59 10.49
C ASP A 205 29.69 28.17 11.82
N VAL A 206 29.98 27.30 12.79
CA VAL A 206 30.47 27.72 14.12
C VAL A 206 31.99 27.71 14.11
N ASP A 207 32.59 28.90 14.18
CA ASP A 207 34.04 29.05 14.17
C ASP A 207 34.70 28.31 15.35
N HIS A 208 35.83 27.66 15.09
CA HIS A 208 36.64 26.95 16.09
C HIS A 208 35.89 25.88 16.92
N PHE A 209 34.77 25.33 16.44
CA PHE A 209 33.98 24.35 17.18
C PHE A 209 34.76 23.07 17.58
N LYS A 210 35.77 22.68 16.79
CA LYS A 210 36.66 21.56 17.14
C LYS A 210 37.45 21.83 18.42
N SER A 211 37.97 23.05 18.62
CA SER A 211 38.70 23.42 19.84
C SER A 211 37.82 23.31 21.08
N ILE A 212 36.53 23.69 20.97
CA ILE A 212 35.56 23.53 22.06
C ILE A 212 35.41 22.04 22.45
N ASN A 213 35.27 21.16 21.46
CA ASN A 213 35.19 19.72 21.69
C ASN A 213 36.48 19.14 22.29
N ASP A 214 37.65 19.57 21.80
CA ASP A 214 38.95 19.06 22.23
C ASP A 214 39.30 19.53 23.67
N ASP A 215 38.95 20.76 24.04
CA ASP A 215 39.28 21.35 25.35
C ASP A 215 38.25 21.02 26.45
N TRP A 216 36.96 20.89 26.11
CA TRP A 216 35.85 20.78 27.07
C TRP A 216 35.02 19.50 26.92
N GLY A 217 35.32 18.69 25.92
CA GLY A 217 34.62 17.45 25.62
C GLY A 217 33.31 17.65 24.85
N HIS A 218 32.86 16.57 24.20
CA HIS A 218 31.69 16.59 23.31
C HIS A 218 30.37 17.04 23.98
N ALA A 219 30.19 16.78 25.28
CA ALA A 219 28.96 17.19 25.97
C ALA A 219 28.81 18.72 26.01
N VAL A 220 29.91 19.46 26.18
CA VAL A 220 29.91 20.93 26.17
C VAL A 220 29.71 21.44 24.73
N GLY A 221 30.31 20.78 23.74
CA GLY A 221 30.05 21.07 22.34
C GLY A 221 28.57 20.93 21.97
N ASP A 222 27.91 19.87 22.46
CA ASP A 222 26.47 19.66 22.28
C ASP A 222 25.64 20.78 22.91
N ASP A 223 26.00 21.26 24.11
CA ASP A 223 25.32 22.39 24.76
C ASP A 223 25.50 23.72 24.02
N VAL A 224 26.62 23.93 23.33
CA VAL A 224 26.85 25.11 22.48
C VAL A 224 25.95 25.09 21.22
N LEU A 225 25.56 23.92 20.75
CA LEU A 225 24.71 23.76 19.57
C LEU A 225 23.20 23.81 19.87
N ARG A 226 22.79 23.60 21.12
CA ARG A 226 21.37 23.62 21.56
C ARG A 226 20.78 25.03 21.58
#